data_AF-A0A9E4IXK2-F1
#
_entry.id   AF-A0A9E4IXK2-F1
#
_cell.length_a   1.000
_cell.length_b   1.000
_cell.length_c   1.000
_cell.angle_alpha   90.00
_cell.angle_beta   90.00
_cell.angle_gamma   90.00
#
_symmetry.space_group_name_H-M   'P 1'
#
loop_
_entity.id
_entity.type
_entity.pdbx_description
1 polymer ?
#
loop_
_entity_poly.entity_id
_entity_poly.type
_entity_poly.pdbx_seq_one_letter_code
_entity_poly.pdbx_strand_id
1 'polypeptide(L)'
;FYETDFYAGLGFGFANGFGADVTYTAYMSPRGSWGTVKELAIGLSHDDVIAPYITVAFEIDGSAAGDNEGTYLELGIEPSLPLDDAPVGVSFPVAIGLSPSDYYDPNGVNEAFGFFSVGAMLGVPISGIPAEFGSWEFTAGVQLLFFGDVLKTINGSDDGVEPIGIFGLSLGY
;
A
#
# COMPACT_ATOMS: atom_id res chain seq x y z
N PHE A 1 -7.64 -15.46 -17.27
CA PHE A 1 -7.24 -15.21 -15.87
C PHE A 1 -5.73 -15.22 -15.85
N TYR A 2 -5.10 -14.09 -15.54
CA TYR A 2 -3.66 -13.89 -15.73
C TYR A 2 -2.89 -13.93 -14.41
N GLU A 3 -3.52 -13.50 -13.33
CA GLU A 3 -2.94 -13.37 -12.00
C GLU A 3 -4.02 -13.58 -10.93
N THR A 4 -3.61 -14.09 -9.78
CA THR A 4 -4.43 -14.21 -8.57
C THR A 4 -3.58 -13.88 -7.38
N ASP A 5 -4.07 -12.97 -6.56
CA ASP A 5 -3.39 -12.60 -5.35
C ASP A 5 -4.23 -13.01 -4.15
N PHE A 6 -3.60 -13.68 -3.20
CA PHE A 6 -4.20 -14.05 -1.93
C PHE A 6 -3.55 -13.25 -0.81
N TYR A 7 -4.39 -12.62 0.02
CA TYR A 7 -3.96 -11.82 1.16
C TYR A 7 -4.61 -12.35 2.43
N ALA A 8 -3.84 -12.49 3.51
CA ALA A 8 -4.34 -12.78 4.84
C ALA A 8 -3.56 -11.96 5.87
N GLY A 9 -4.26 -11.16 6.67
CA GLY A 9 -3.62 -10.27 7.63
C GLY A 9 -4.28 -10.28 9.00
N LEU A 10 -3.50 -9.93 10.02
CA LEU A 10 -3.94 -9.66 11.38
C LEU A 10 -3.38 -8.30 11.82
N GLY A 11 -4.26 -7.40 12.24
CA GLY A 11 -3.90 -6.08 12.75
C GLY A 11 -4.39 -5.88 14.19
N PHE A 12 -3.59 -5.19 14.99
CA PHE A 12 -3.90 -4.84 16.38
C PHE A 12 -3.65 -3.34 16.60
N GLY A 13 -4.68 -2.65 17.05
CA GLY A 13 -4.58 -1.27 17.56
C GLY A 13 -4.38 -1.26 19.08
N PHE A 14 -3.43 -0.45 19.54
CA PHE A 14 -3.14 -0.23 20.95
C PHE A 14 -3.79 1.08 21.42
N ALA A 15 -4.15 1.15 22.71
CA ALA A 15 -4.87 2.30 23.28
C ALA A 15 -4.10 3.65 23.23
N ASN A 16 -2.80 3.61 22.94
CA ASN A 16 -1.93 4.78 22.81
C ASN A 16 -1.74 5.22 21.34
N GLY A 17 -2.61 4.80 20.43
CA GLY A 17 -2.56 5.17 19.02
C GLY A 17 -1.59 4.34 18.19
N PHE A 18 -0.78 3.46 18.79
CA PHE A 18 0.08 2.57 18.01
C PHE A 18 -0.75 1.47 17.34
N GLY A 19 -0.34 1.09 16.13
CA GLY A 19 -0.82 -0.10 15.43
C GLY A 19 0.33 -1.04 15.13
N ALA A 20 0.03 -2.34 15.08
CA ALA A 20 0.93 -3.35 14.54
C ALA A 20 0.13 -4.35 13.71
N ASP A 21 0.69 -4.78 12.59
CA ASP A 21 0.06 -5.76 11.72
C ASP A 21 1.07 -6.75 11.14
N VAL A 22 0.55 -7.90 10.74
CA VAL A 22 1.25 -8.90 9.95
C VAL A 22 0.36 -9.30 8.78
N THR A 23 0.93 -9.32 7.58
CA THR A 23 0.21 -9.69 6.36
C THR A 23 0.99 -10.74 5.60
N TYR A 24 0.34 -11.84 5.27
CA TYR A 24 0.83 -12.82 4.32
C TYR A 24 0.21 -12.54 2.95
N THR A 25 1.05 -12.54 1.93
CA THR A 25 0.63 -12.39 0.53
C THR A 25 1.13 -13.57 -0.29
N ALA A 26 0.32 -14.04 -1.24
CA ALA A 26 0.76 -14.98 -2.27
C ALA A 26 0.31 -14.49 -3.64
N TYR A 27 1.28 -14.13 -4.49
CA TYR A 27 1.10 -13.79 -5.89
C TYR A 27 1.17 -15.07 -6.71
N MET A 28 0.14 -15.33 -7.51
CA MET A 28 0.03 -16.57 -8.27
C MET A 28 -0.26 -16.28 -9.74
N SER A 29 0.34 -17.06 -10.64
CA SER A 29 -0.04 -17.11 -12.05
C SER A 29 -0.84 -18.38 -12.34
N PRO A 30 -2.19 -18.35 -12.38
CA PRO A 30 -3.01 -19.51 -12.71
C PRO A 30 -2.76 -20.09 -14.10
N ARG A 31 -2.18 -19.29 -15.00
CA ARG A 31 -1.73 -19.72 -16.33
C ARG A 31 -0.30 -20.24 -16.37
N GLY A 32 0.43 -20.15 -15.25
CA GLY A 32 1.82 -20.57 -15.13
C GLY A 32 2.79 -19.69 -15.92
N SER A 33 2.47 -18.41 -16.13
CA SER A 33 3.36 -17.48 -16.83
C SER A 33 4.61 -17.15 -16.01
N TRP A 34 4.54 -17.32 -14.69
CA TRP A 34 5.61 -17.16 -13.71
C TRP A 34 5.31 -18.04 -12.48
N GLY A 35 6.25 -18.09 -11.52
CA GLY A 35 6.17 -18.91 -10.31
C GLY A 35 5.07 -18.47 -9.33
N THR A 36 5.07 -18.99 -8.11
CA THR A 36 4.31 -18.38 -7.01
C THR A 36 5.30 -17.60 -6.16
N VAL A 37 4.96 -16.36 -5.84
CA VAL A 37 5.73 -15.54 -4.89
C VAL A 37 4.95 -15.45 -3.61
N LYS A 38 5.61 -15.65 -2.47
CA LYS A 38 5.00 -15.51 -1.15
C LYS A 38 5.76 -14.51 -0.34
N GLU A 39 5.03 -13.67 0.37
CA GLU A 39 5.60 -12.64 1.21
C GLU A 39 5.00 -12.65 2.61
N LEU A 40 5.80 -12.22 3.57
CA LEU A 40 5.36 -11.88 4.91
C LEU A 40 5.75 -10.43 5.22
N ALA A 41 4.76 -9.57 5.40
CA ALA A 41 4.91 -8.18 5.80
C ALA A 41 4.61 -7.99 7.28
N ILE A 42 5.37 -7.12 7.93
CA ILE A 42 5.15 -6.64 9.31
C ILE A 42 5.07 -5.12 9.26
N GLY A 43 3.99 -4.57 9.79
CA GLY A 43 3.74 -3.13 9.86
C GLY A 43 3.72 -2.61 11.29
N LEU A 44 4.16 -1.35 11.45
CA LEU A 44 3.96 -0.55 12.65
C LEU A 44 3.47 0.83 12.24
N SER A 45 2.47 1.36 12.96
CA SER A 45 1.90 2.68 12.70
C SER A 45 1.62 3.44 13.99
N HIS A 46 1.42 4.75 13.88
CA HIS A 46 0.95 5.59 14.96
C HIS A 46 -0.16 6.52 14.44
N ASP A 47 -1.31 6.48 15.10
CA ASP A 47 -2.49 7.28 14.79
C ASP A 47 -2.37 8.68 15.43
N ASP A 48 -1.84 9.62 14.64
CA ASP A 48 -1.78 11.04 14.96
C ASP A 48 -2.00 11.91 13.70
N VAL A 49 -1.83 13.23 13.81
CA VAL A 49 -2.07 14.16 12.69
C VAL A 49 -1.14 13.96 11.49
N ILE A 50 0.00 13.30 11.66
CA ILE A 50 0.95 12.95 10.58
C ILE A 50 0.75 11.48 10.16
N ALA A 51 0.23 10.65 11.04
CA ALA A 51 -0.05 9.23 10.84
C ALA A 51 1.15 8.45 10.25
N PRO A 52 2.33 8.45 10.90
CA PRO A 52 3.49 7.76 10.36
C PRO A 52 3.36 6.24 10.43
N TYR A 53 3.92 5.56 9.44
CA TYR A 53 4.03 4.10 9.44
C TYR A 53 5.32 3.60 8.79
N ILE A 54 5.65 2.36 9.12
CA ILE A 54 6.73 1.57 8.53
C ILE A 54 6.21 0.17 8.24
N THR A 55 6.55 -0.36 7.07
CA THR A 55 6.27 -1.76 6.69
C THR A 55 7.56 -2.40 6.24
N VAL A 56 7.84 -3.61 6.73
CA VAL A 56 8.94 -4.45 6.22
C VAL A 56 8.33 -5.73 5.71
N ALA A 57 8.58 -6.07 4.44
CA ALA A 57 8.15 -7.34 3.87
C ALA A 57 9.33 -8.18 3.44
N PHE A 58 9.19 -9.49 3.58
CA PHE A 58 10.18 -10.49 3.18
C PHE A 58 9.56 -11.41 2.14
N GLU A 59 10.23 -11.59 1.01
CA GLU A 59 9.93 -12.69 0.11
C GLU A 59 10.41 -13.98 0.78
N ILE A 60 9.48 -14.90 1.04
CA ILE A 60 9.73 -16.15 1.76
C ILE A 60 9.68 -17.39 0.85
N ASP A 61 9.29 -17.19 -0.42
CA ASP A 61 9.31 -18.18 -1.49
C ASP A 61 9.13 -17.47 -2.83
N GLY A 62 10.12 -17.57 -3.72
CA GLY A 62 10.11 -16.90 -5.02
C GLY A 62 10.40 -15.40 -4.97
N SER A 63 10.46 -14.75 -6.13
CA SER A 63 10.72 -13.31 -6.26
C SER A 63 9.74 -12.66 -7.24
N ALA A 64 9.19 -11.51 -6.87
CA ALA A 64 8.25 -10.73 -7.67
C ALA A 64 8.95 -9.79 -8.65
N ALA A 65 10.11 -9.23 -8.26
CA ALA A 65 10.78 -8.19 -9.01
C ALA A 65 12.29 -8.42 -9.22
N GLY A 66 12.74 -9.67 -9.14
CA GLY A 66 14.04 -10.06 -9.67
C GLY A 66 14.35 -11.55 -9.53
N ASP A 67 15.58 -11.86 -9.15
CA ASP A 67 16.15 -13.22 -9.22
C ASP A 67 16.30 -13.88 -7.85
N ASN A 68 16.31 -13.10 -6.77
CA ASN A 68 16.52 -13.59 -5.40
C ASN A 68 15.37 -13.20 -4.49
N GLU A 69 15.20 -13.96 -3.42
CA GLU A 69 14.29 -13.59 -2.33
C GLU A 69 14.84 -12.36 -1.59
N GLY A 70 14.05 -11.31 -1.57
CA GLY A 70 14.43 -10.01 -1.04
C GLY A 70 13.65 -9.54 0.19
N THR A 71 13.98 -8.32 0.60
CA THR A 71 13.34 -7.55 1.67
C THR A 71 12.91 -6.20 1.13
N TYR A 72 11.64 -5.89 1.30
CA TYR A 72 11.02 -4.60 1.03
C TYR A 72 10.94 -3.77 2.30
N LEU A 73 11.11 -2.46 2.17
CA LEU A 73 10.87 -1.48 3.23
C LEU A 73 10.03 -0.33 2.69
N GLU A 74 8.90 -0.06 3.34
CA GLU A 74 8.10 1.15 3.12
C GLU A 74 8.16 2.04 4.34
N LEU A 75 8.33 3.34 4.11
CA LEU A 75 8.12 4.38 5.10
C LEU A 75 7.08 5.34 4.56
N GLY A 76 6.08 5.69 5.37
CA GLY A 76 5.06 6.63 4.93
C GLY A 76 4.45 7.43 6.05
N ILE A 77 3.71 8.45 5.63
CA ILE A 77 2.89 9.33 6.45
C ILE A 77 1.57 9.57 5.73
N GLU A 78 0.51 9.82 6.49
CA GLU A 78 -0.77 10.26 5.94
C GLU A 78 -1.31 11.44 6.76
N PRO A 79 -0.77 12.66 6.55
CA PRO A 79 -1.28 13.82 7.24
C PRO A 79 -2.74 14.06 6.89
N SER A 80 -3.56 14.29 7.90
CA SER A 80 -4.99 14.58 7.73
C SER A 80 -5.32 15.98 8.22
N LEU A 81 -6.21 16.66 7.49
CA LEU A 81 -6.74 17.97 7.84
C LEU A 81 -8.26 17.86 7.91
N PRO A 82 -8.88 18.13 9.08
CA PRO A 82 -10.32 18.31 9.13
C PRO A 82 -10.68 19.59 8.36
N LEU A 83 -11.76 19.53 7.57
CA LEU A 83 -12.37 20.72 6.99
C LEU A 83 -13.45 21.24 7.94
N ASP A 84 -13.17 22.34 8.64
CA ASP A 84 -14.08 22.89 9.68
C ASP A 84 -15.51 23.17 9.16
N ASP A 85 -15.67 23.46 7.87
CA ASP A 85 -16.93 23.85 7.24
C ASP A 85 -17.61 22.73 6.42
N ALA A 86 -17.06 21.50 6.40
CA ALA A 86 -17.63 20.39 5.65
C ALA A 86 -17.45 19.06 6.38
N PRO A 87 -18.41 18.12 6.34
CA PRO A 87 -18.22 16.77 6.82
C PRO A 87 -17.36 15.98 5.83
N VAL A 88 -16.19 16.50 5.45
CA VAL A 88 -15.28 15.90 4.49
C VAL A 88 -13.89 15.87 5.11
N GLY A 89 -13.32 14.67 5.23
CA GLY A 89 -11.92 14.51 5.60
C GLY A 89 -11.04 14.65 4.37
N VAL A 90 -9.90 15.33 4.51
CA VAL A 90 -8.85 15.33 3.49
C VAL A 90 -7.58 14.75 4.09
N SER A 91 -6.94 13.82 3.39
CA SER A 91 -5.64 13.29 3.75
C SER A 91 -4.66 13.28 2.57
N PHE A 92 -3.37 13.29 2.89
CA PHE A 92 -2.29 13.42 1.94
C PHE A 92 -1.27 12.28 2.10
N PRO A 93 -1.57 11.07 1.61
CA PRO A 93 -0.63 9.95 1.74
C PRO A 93 0.67 10.24 1.01
N VAL A 94 1.80 9.96 1.67
CA VAL A 94 3.15 10.05 1.12
C VAL A 94 3.93 8.83 1.54
N ALA A 95 4.61 8.15 0.62
CA ALA A 95 5.43 7.00 0.95
C ALA A 95 6.71 6.91 0.11
N ILE A 96 7.69 6.19 0.63
CA ILE A 96 8.87 5.73 -0.11
C ILE A 96 8.99 4.21 0.06
N GLY A 97 9.08 3.51 -1.06
CA GLY A 97 9.34 2.08 -1.13
C GLY A 97 10.79 1.82 -1.51
N LEU A 98 11.46 0.95 -0.75
CA LEU A 98 12.89 0.66 -0.85
C LEU A 98 13.13 -0.84 -0.90
N SER A 99 14.26 -1.22 -1.47
CA SER A 99 14.82 -2.58 -1.43
C SER A 99 16.12 -2.62 -0.62
N PRO A 100 16.02 -2.79 0.72
CA PRO A 100 17.19 -3.02 1.56
C PRO A 100 18.05 -4.23 1.15
N SER A 101 17.41 -5.27 0.59
CA SER A 101 18.08 -6.51 0.19
C SER A 101 17.31 -7.14 -0.96
N ASP A 102 17.87 -7.11 -2.17
CA ASP A 102 17.47 -7.92 -3.31
C ASP A 102 15.96 -8.01 -3.67
N TYR A 103 15.12 -7.07 -3.25
CA TYR A 103 13.68 -7.05 -3.57
C TYR A 103 13.39 -6.47 -4.96
N TYR A 104 14.22 -5.52 -5.41
CA TYR A 104 14.22 -5.01 -6.78
C TYR A 104 15.56 -5.37 -7.45
N ASP A 105 15.77 -6.62 -7.83
CA ASP A 105 17.09 -7.13 -8.23
C ASP A 105 17.16 -7.83 -9.59
N PRO A 106 16.66 -7.25 -10.69
CA PRO A 106 16.73 -7.91 -11.99
C PRO A 106 18.19 -8.21 -12.38
N ASN A 107 18.46 -9.46 -12.74
CA ASN A 107 19.81 -10.00 -13.01
C ASN A 107 20.72 -10.06 -11.76
N GLY A 108 20.12 -10.17 -10.56
CA GLY A 108 20.79 -10.27 -9.27
C GLY A 108 21.49 -8.98 -8.83
N VAL A 109 21.08 -7.83 -9.37
CA VAL A 109 21.63 -6.51 -9.02
C VAL A 109 20.56 -5.67 -8.35
N ASN A 110 20.66 -5.53 -7.03
CA ASN A 110 19.70 -4.77 -6.25
C ASN A 110 19.68 -3.26 -6.58
N GLU A 111 18.50 -2.75 -6.91
CA GLU A 111 18.18 -1.33 -6.94
C GLU A 111 17.50 -0.93 -5.62
N ALA A 112 18.20 -0.17 -4.79
CA ALA A 112 17.70 0.20 -3.47
C ALA A 112 16.42 1.06 -3.50
N PHE A 113 16.19 1.84 -4.55
CA PHE A 113 15.02 2.70 -4.67
C PHE A 113 13.94 2.03 -5.51
N GLY A 114 12.76 1.83 -4.95
CA GLY A 114 11.59 1.32 -5.66
C GLY A 114 10.72 2.44 -6.18
N PHE A 115 10.09 3.17 -5.27
CA PHE A 115 9.22 4.28 -5.63
C PHE A 115 9.15 5.37 -4.57
N PHE A 116 8.67 6.54 -4.98
CA PHE A 116 8.10 7.56 -4.12
C PHE A 116 6.63 7.75 -4.51
N SER A 117 5.74 7.93 -3.54
CA SER A 117 4.32 8.19 -3.81
C SER A 117 3.83 9.43 -3.07
N VAL A 118 2.88 10.14 -3.68
CA VAL A 118 2.15 11.24 -3.06
C VAL A 118 0.73 11.27 -3.58
N GLY A 119 -0.24 11.56 -2.72
CA GLY A 119 -1.64 11.61 -3.11
C GLY A 119 -2.47 12.63 -2.36
N ALA A 120 -3.74 12.67 -2.73
CA ALA A 120 -4.78 13.39 -2.02
C ALA A 120 -6.05 12.54 -1.99
N MET A 121 -6.60 12.34 -0.80
CA MET A 121 -7.77 11.51 -0.55
C MET A 121 -8.87 12.36 0.09
N LEU A 122 -10.12 12.04 -0.27
CA LEU A 122 -11.34 12.60 0.29
C LEU A 122 -12.14 11.49 0.94
N GLY A 123 -12.56 11.69 2.18
CA GLY A 123 -13.52 10.85 2.90
C GLY A 123 -14.83 11.61 3.10
N VAL A 124 -15.95 11.05 2.62
CA VAL A 124 -17.28 11.68 2.67
C VAL A 124 -18.27 10.75 3.35
N PRO A 125 -18.71 11.05 4.58
CA PRO A 125 -19.77 10.31 5.25
C PRO A 125 -21.08 10.39 4.45
N ILE A 126 -21.69 9.24 4.23
CA ILE A 126 -22.95 9.14 3.47
C ILE A 126 -24.12 9.38 4.43
N SER A 127 -24.71 10.56 4.35
CA SER A 127 -25.92 10.89 5.09
C SER A 127 -27.17 10.23 4.50
N GLY A 128 -28.16 9.93 5.34
CA GLY A 128 -29.48 9.44 4.90
C GLY A 128 -29.67 7.92 4.96
N ILE A 129 -28.63 7.17 5.34
CA ILE A 129 -28.76 5.74 5.67
C ILE A 129 -29.20 5.62 7.13
N PRO A 130 -30.28 4.88 7.45
CA PRO A 130 -30.71 4.66 8.83
C PRO A 130 -29.59 4.04 9.69
N ALA A 131 -29.43 4.53 10.93
CA ALA A 131 -28.33 4.13 11.81
C ALA A 131 -28.28 2.62 12.12
N GLU A 132 -29.40 1.90 12.00
CA GLU A 132 -29.47 0.44 12.12
C GLU A 132 -28.65 -0.30 11.04
N PHE A 133 -28.29 0.38 9.95
CA PHE A 133 -27.41 -0.13 8.89
C PHE A 133 -25.96 0.35 9.03
N GLY A 134 -25.58 0.94 10.16
CA GLY A 134 -24.23 1.40 10.45
C GLY A 134 -23.87 2.75 9.81
N SER A 135 -22.62 3.16 10.00
CA SER A 135 -22.05 4.38 9.39
C SER A 135 -21.38 4.03 8.07
N TRP A 136 -21.71 4.78 7.03
CA TRP A 136 -21.17 4.57 5.68
C TRP A 136 -20.32 5.76 5.28
N GLU A 137 -19.20 5.50 4.62
CA GLU A 137 -18.32 6.52 4.06
C GLU A 137 -17.90 6.15 2.64
N PHE A 138 -17.95 7.15 1.75
CA PHE A 138 -17.37 7.07 0.43
C PHE A 138 -15.98 7.71 0.43
N THR A 139 -15.00 7.01 -0.14
CA THR A 139 -13.64 7.51 -0.29
C THR A 139 -13.32 7.68 -1.77
N ALA A 140 -12.65 8.78 -2.13
CA ALA A 140 -12.11 8.99 -3.47
C ALA A 140 -10.77 9.73 -3.42
N GLY A 141 -9.87 9.45 -4.35
CA GLY A 141 -8.60 10.17 -4.41
C GLY A 141 -7.75 9.84 -5.61
N VAL A 142 -6.60 10.49 -5.65
CA VAL A 142 -5.56 10.28 -6.66
C VAL A 142 -4.22 10.10 -5.96
N GLN A 143 -3.42 9.17 -6.47
CA GLN A 143 -2.05 8.95 -6.05
C GLN A 143 -1.14 9.00 -7.27
N LEU A 144 0.02 9.63 -7.13
CA LEU A 144 1.08 9.62 -8.13
C LEU A 144 2.21 8.76 -7.61
N LEU A 145 2.65 7.79 -8.41
CA LEU A 145 3.84 6.98 -8.16
C LEU A 145 4.98 7.48 -9.04
N PHE A 146 6.16 7.59 -8.45
CA PHE A 146 7.41 7.92 -9.12
C PHE A 146 8.36 6.74 -8.98
N PHE A 147 8.63 6.06 -10.08
CA PHE A 147 9.36 4.79 -10.07
C PHE A 147 10.88 4.96 -10.17
N GLY A 148 11.59 4.02 -9.53
CA GLY A 148 12.96 3.64 -9.86
C GLY A 148 13.02 2.87 -11.18
N ASP A 149 14.21 2.55 -11.66
CA ASP A 149 14.42 2.02 -13.01
C ASP A 149 13.91 0.59 -13.17
N VAL A 150 14.05 -0.26 -12.13
CA VAL A 150 13.41 -1.58 -12.09
C VAL A 150 11.90 -1.48 -12.25
N LEU A 151 11.24 -0.65 -11.43
CA LEU A 151 9.78 -0.52 -11.46
C LEU A 151 9.27 0.13 -12.75
N LYS A 152 10.00 1.08 -13.35
CA LYS A 152 9.68 1.59 -14.71
C LYS A 152 9.66 0.45 -15.73
N THR A 153 10.67 -0.42 -15.67
CA THR A 153 10.81 -1.54 -16.59
C THR A 153 9.67 -2.53 -16.42
N ILE A 154 9.32 -2.88 -15.18
CA ILE A 154 8.21 -3.79 -14.87
C ILE A 154 6.86 -3.18 -15.27
N ASN A 155 6.62 -1.91 -14.95
CA ASN A 155 5.38 -1.21 -15.30
C ASN A 155 5.25 -0.92 -16.81
N GLY A 156 6.36 -0.99 -17.56
CA GLY A 156 6.41 -0.60 -18.97
C GLY A 156 6.20 0.90 -19.18
N SER A 157 6.50 1.73 -18.18
CA SER A 157 6.40 3.20 -18.27
C SER A 157 7.72 3.82 -18.71
N ASP A 158 7.68 4.68 -19.71
CA ASP A 158 8.86 5.41 -20.19
C ASP A 158 9.21 6.64 -19.32
N ASP A 159 8.21 7.29 -18.72
CA ASP A 159 8.37 8.51 -17.92
C ASP A 159 8.51 8.25 -16.42
N GLY A 160 8.14 7.05 -15.96
CA GLY A 160 8.23 6.61 -14.57
C GLY A 160 7.28 7.33 -13.62
N VAL A 161 6.20 7.92 -14.15
CA VAL A 161 5.13 8.51 -13.34
C VAL A 161 3.81 7.83 -13.66
N GLU A 162 3.23 7.15 -12.67
CA GLU A 162 1.96 6.44 -12.82
C GLU A 162 0.86 7.09 -11.95
N PRO A 163 -0.23 7.60 -12.55
CA PRO A 163 -1.38 8.09 -11.80
C PRO A 163 -2.37 6.97 -11.48
N ILE A 164 -2.69 6.81 -10.20
CA ILE A 164 -3.70 5.86 -9.72
C ILE A 164 -4.93 6.63 -9.23
N GLY A 165 -6.10 6.26 -9.74
CA GLY A 165 -7.40 6.70 -9.21
C GLY A 165 -7.92 5.69 -8.19
N ILE A 166 -8.34 6.18 -7.03
CA ILE A 166 -8.81 5.34 -5.91
C ILE A 166 -10.26 5.71 -5.59
N PHE A 167 -11.12 4.71 -5.43
CA PHE A 167 -12.50 4.85 -5.00
C PHE A 167 -12.87 3.72 -4.05
N GLY A 168 -13.55 4.04 -2.96
CA GLY A 168 -13.87 3.08 -1.90
C GLY A 168 -15.23 3.36 -1.24
N LEU A 169 -15.79 2.32 -0.63
CA LEU A 169 -16.99 2.40 0.20
C LEU A 169 -16.72 1.59 1.46
N SER A 170 -16.84 2.22 2.63
CA SER A 170 -16.63 1.58 3.92
C SER A 170 -17.90 1.60 4.78
N LEU A 171 -17.99 0.61 5.68
CA LEU A 171 -19.11 0.42 6.60
C LEU A 171 -18.56 0.13 8.00
N GLY A 172 -19.06 0.85 9.00
CA GLY A 172 -18.76 0.66 10.42
C GLY A 172 -20.01 0.35 11.26
N TYR A 173 -19.84 -0.48 12.30
CA TYR A 173 -20.86 -0.89 13.28
C TYR A 173 -20.40 -0.64 14.73
#